data_AF-A0AAV0W744-F1
#
_entry.id   AF-A0AAV0W744-F1
#
_cell.length_a   1.000
_cell.length_b   1.000
_cell.length_c   1.000
_cell.angle_alpha   90.00
_cell.angle_beta   90.00
_cell.angle_gamma   90.00
#
_symmetry.space_group_name_H-M   'P 1'
#
loop_
_entity.id
_entity.type
_entity.pdbx_description
1 polymer ?
#
loop_
_entity_poly.entity_id
_entity_poly.type
_entity_poly.pdbx_seq_one_letter_code
_entity_poly.pdbx_strand_id
1 'polypeptide(L)'
;MEKLTTKLKNKKDDFFLPSDIEALLVHLEESGEIIKSEFKETCTKFYDLCINYITDWTASNQHIPELNSLTWVCLSNKDEINWSNIKPSISFLKLNFNITLNEEELYEQFKMFEQFLRNKTDEWQCKTSEEKWLSIFKSFKENNIDYSMLLKIVEFAFALPGSNAAVERIFSLMNSCWTKSRGNLCINTVEATLVIKTNLENKPCQQFYEDISKNKDLLIRVHKTAKYSTTNQKSETEASGSQT
;
A
#
# COMPACT_ATOMS: atom_id res chain seq x y z
N MET A 1 -11.91 -8.79 1.59
CA MET A 1 -12.76 -8.54 0.41
C MET A 1 -13.54 -9.79 0.01
N GLU A 2 -12.89 -10.93 -0.20
CA GLU A 2 -13.52 -12.20 -0.61
C GLU A 2 -14.71 -12.64 0.27
N LYS A 3 -14.58 -12.58 1.61
CA LYS A 3 -15.68 -12.87 2.56
C LYS A 3 -16.91 -11.97 2.39
N LEU A 4 -16.74 -10.71 1.97
CA LEU A 4 -17.85 -9.78 1.75
C LEU A 4 -18.55 -10.07 0.41
N THR A 5 -17.77 -10.32 -0.64
CA THR A 5 -18.29 -10.72 -1.96
C THR A 5 -19.13 -11.98 -1.86
N THR A 6 -18.68 -13.00 -1.13
CA THR A 6 -19.45 -14.24 -0.91
C THR A 6 -20.75 -13.97 -0.16
N LYS A 7 -20.74 -13.12 0.88
CA LYS A 7 -21.97 -12.74 1.60
C LYS A 7 -22.98 -12.05 0.69
N LEU A 8 -22.53 -11.16 -0.20
CA LEU A 8 -23.40 -10.45 -1.14
C LEU A 8 -23.98 -11.39 -2.19
N LYS A 9 -23.16 -12.32 -2.72
CA LYS A 9 -23.62 -13.37 -3.64
C LYS A 9 -24.69 -14.24 -3.00
N ASN A 10 -24.44 -14.78 -1.80
CA ASN A 10 -25.43 -15.61 -1.11
C ASN A 10 -26.75 -14.86 -0.87
N LYS A 11 -26.69 -13.60 -0.41
CA LYS A 11 -27.90 -12.78 -0.22
C LYS A 11 -28.66 -12.53 -1.52
N LYS A 12 -27.95 -12.35 -2.64
CA LYS A 12 -28.55 -12.17 -3.96
C LYS A 12 -29.21 -13.46 -4.44
N ASP A 13 -28.49 -14.57 -4.37
CA ASP A 13 -28.92 -15.88 -4.89
C ASP A 13 -30.12 -16.41 -4.11
N ASP A 14 -30.11 -16.25 -2.79
CA ASP A 14 -31.22 -16.63 -1.90
C ASP A 14 -32.37 -15.60 -1.89
N PHE A 15 -32.19 -14.45 -2.55
CA PHE A 15 -33.09 -13.29 -2.44
C PHE A 15 -33.45 -12.97 -0.98
N PHE A 16 -32.42 -12.85 -0.14
CA PHE A 16 -32.60 -12.72 1.30
C PHE A 16 -33.25 -11.39 1.68
N LEU A 17 -34.39 -11.46 2.35
CA LEU A 17 -35.08 -10.34 3.00
C LEU A 17 -35.33 -10.68 4.48
N PRO A 18 -35.11 -9.75 5.42
CA PRO A 18 -35.57 -9.92 6.79
C PRO A 18 -37.10 -10.04 6.85
N SER A 19 -37.62 -10.84 7.78
CA SER A 19 -39.07 -11.13 7.89
C SER A 19 -39.94 -9.88 8.01
N ASP A 20 -39.46 -8.83 8.69
CA ASP A 20 -40.19 -7.56 8.80
C ASP A 20 -40.36 -6.87 7.43
N ILE A 21 -39.36 -6.97 6.56
CA ILE A 21 -39.39 -6.43 5.19
C ILE A 21 -40.29 -7.26 4.30
N GLU A 22 -40.31 -8.58 4.47
CA GLU A 22 -41.23 -9.45 3.74
C GLU A 22 -42.69 -9.13 4.08
N ALA A 23 -43.00 -8.93 5.36
CA ALA A 23 -44.34 -8.55 5.81
C ALA A 23 -44.78 -7.19 5.22
N LEU A 24 -43.88 -6.20 5.20
CA LEU A 24 -44.12 -4.91 4.56
C LEU A 24 -44.34 -5.05 3.04
N LEU A 25 -43.54 -5.89 2.37
CA LEU A 25 -43.65 -6.10 0.93
C LEU A 25 -45.00 -6.71 0.55
N VAL A 26 -45.51 -7.66 1.35
CA VAL A 26 -46.85 -8.24 1.14
C VAL A 26 -47.94 -7.18 1.26
N HIS A 27 -47.90 -6.35 2.31
CA HIS A 27 -48.87 -5.28 2.49
C HIS A 27 -48.84 -4.24 1.33
N LEU A 28 -47.65 -3.90 0.85
CA LEU A 28 -47.46 -2.96 -0.26
C LEU A 28 -47.90 -3.54 -1.62
N GLU A 29 -47.79 -4.86 -1.79
CA GLU A 29 -48.31 -5.56 -2.96
C GLU A 29 -49.84 -5.65 -2.92
N GLU A 30 -50.42 -5.98 -1.77
CA GLU A 30 -51.89 -6.05 -1.57
C GLU A 30 -52.58 -4.69 -1.73
N SER A 31 -51.91 -3.60 -1.36
CA SER A 31 -52.38 -2.22 -1.56
C SER A 31 -52.16 -1.71 -2.99
N GLY A 32 -51.48 -2.47 -3.85
CA GLY A 32 -51.21 -2.11 -5.25
C GLY A 32 -50.17 -0.99 -5.44
N GLU A 33 -49.41 -0.66 -4.39
CA GLU A 33 -48.38 0.38 -4.45
C GLU A 33 -47.10 -0.10 -5.14
N ILE A 34 -46.82 -1.41 -5.10
CA ILE A 34 -45.58 -2.00 -5.62
C ILE A 34 -45.88 -3.32 -6.35
N ILE A 35 -45.12 -3.57 -7.42
CA ILE A 35 -45.07 -4.85 -8.11
C ILE A 35 -43.87 -5.65 -7.59
N LYS A 36 -44.11 -6.80 -6.96
CA LYS A 36 -43.06 -7.62 -6.33
C LYS A 36 -41.95 -8.07 -7.29
N SER A 37 -42.28 -8.32 -8.56
CA SER A 37 -41.27 -8.66 -9.57
C SER A 37 -40.32 -7.50 -9.88
N GLU A 38 -40.83 -6.27 -9.95
CA GLU A 38 -40.01 -5.07 -10.19
C GLU A 38 -39.14 -4.74 -8.98
N PHE A 39 -39.67 -4.91 -7.77
CA PHE A 39 -38.89 -4.80 -6.53
C PHE A 39 -37.75 -5.82 -6.53
N LYS A 40 -38.05 -7.09 -6.85
CA LYS A 40 -37.05 -8.16 -6.94
C LYS A 40 -35.94 -7.84 -7.94
N GLU A 41 -36.31 -7.38 -9.14
CA GLU A 41 -35.35 -6.97 -10.17
C GLU A 41 -34.46 -5.81 -9.69
N THR A 42 -35.04 -4.82 -9.01
CA THR A 42 -34.31 -3.67 -8.44
C THR A 42 -33.30 -4.12 -7.39
N CYS A 43 -33.68 -5.02 -6.48
CA CYS A 43 -32.79 -5.61 -5.49
C CYS A 43 -31.66 -6.41 -6.16
N THR A 44 -31.97 -7.20 -7.20
CA THR A 44 -30.96 -7.94 -7.98
C THR A 44 -29.94 -6.98 -8.60
N LYS A 45 -30.40 -5.90 -9.25
CA LYS A 45 -29.54 -4.86 -9.84
C LYS A 45 -28.66 -4.17 -8.80
N PHE A 46 -29.20 -3.91 -7.60
CA PHE A 46 -28.42 -3.35 -6.50
C PHE A 46 -27.28 -4.29 -6.08
N TYR A 47 -27.56 -5.57 -5.87
CA TYR A 47 -26.53 -6.53 -5.53
C TYR A 47 -25.49 -6.70 -6.65
N ASP A 48 -25.93 -6.72 -7.91
CA ASP A 48 -25.04 -6.75 -9.07
C ASP A 48 -24.12 -5.52 -9.10
N LEU A 49 -24.65 -4.33 -8.87
CA LEU A 49 -23.85 -3.11 -8.78
C LEU A 49 -22.80 -3.21 -7.66
N CYS A 50 -23.19 -3.67 -6.47
CA CYS A 50 -22.26 -3.84 -5.35
C CYS A 50 -21.17 -4.86 -5.65
N ILE A 51 -21.54 -6.02 -6.22
CA ILE A 51 -20.60 -7.08 -6.57
C ILE A 51 -19.65 -6.60 -7.68
N ASN A 52 -20.16 -5.93 -8.72
CA ASN A 52 -19.35 -5.39 -9.80
C ASN A 52 -18.39 -4.33 -9.28
N TYR A 53 -18.87 -3.38 -8.46
CA TYR A 53 -18.02 -2.37 -7.85
C TYR A 53 -16.87 -2.99 -7.04
N ILE A 54 -17.17 -3.96 -6.17
CA ILE A 54 -16.14 -4.65 -5.39
C ILE A 54 -15.19 -5.43 -6.30
N THR A 55 -15.71 -6.07 -7.34
CA THR A 55 -14.92 -6.83 -8.31
C THR A 55 -13.98 -5.91 -9.09
N ASP A 56 -14.46 -4.77 -9.58
CA ASP A 56 -13.67 -3.76 -10.28
C ASP A 56 -12.59 -3.15 -9.38
N TRP A 57 -12.90 -2.90 -8.11
CA TRP A 57 -11.93 -2.47 -7.09
C TRP A 57 -10.91 -3.56 -6.73
N THR A 58 -11.29 -4.83 -6.79
CA THR A 58 -10.38 -5.94 -6.50
C THR A 58 -9.53 -6.27 -7.73
N ALA A 59 -10.10 -6.15 -8.93
CA ALA A 59 -9.41 -6.29 -10.21
C ALA A 59 -8.44 -5.13 -10.46
N SER A 60 -8.73 -3.93 -10.00
CA SER A 60 -7.77 -2.83 -10.00
C SER A 60 -6.62 -3.05 -9.00
N ASN A 61 -6.81 -3.79 -7.92
CA ASN A 61 -5.66 -4.28 -7.12
C ASN A 61 -4.86 -5.38 -7.82
N GLN A 62 -5.32 -5.90 -8.98
CA GLN A 62 -4.50 -6.73 -9.88
C GLN A 62 -3.65 -5.89 -10.85
N HIS A 63 -3.56 -4.56 -10.70
CA HIS A 63 -2.74 -3.73 -11.59
C HIS A 63 -1.23 -4.04 -11.53
N ILE A 64 -0.77 -4.80 -10.53
CA ILE A 64 0.60 -5.34 -10.48
C ILE A 64 0.52 -6.81 -10.01
N PRO A 65 0.13 -7.75 -10.87
CA PRO A 65 0.03 -9.16 -10.49
C PRO A 65 1.36 -9.72 -9.98
N GLU A 66 2.47 -9.10 -10.34
CA GLU A 66 3.80 -9.43 -9.87
C GLU A 66 3.98 -9.17 -8.36
N LEU A 67 3.23 -8.24 -7.75
CA LEU A 67 3.23 -8.04 -6.29
C LEU A 67 2.64 -9.23 -5.53
N ASN A 68 1.84 -10.08 -6.18
CA ASN A 68 1.35 -11.31 -5.56
C ASN A 68 2.51 -12.21 -5.13
N SER A 69 3.67 -12.10 -5.78
CA SER A 69 4.89 -12.82 -5.39
C SER A 69 5.39 -12.44 -3.99
N LEU A 70 4.99 -11.30 -3.43
CA LEU A 70 5.39 -10.82 -2.10
C LEU A 70 4.33 -11.09 -1.01
N THR A 71 3.18 -11.66 -1.35
CA THR A 71 2.06 -11.88 -0.40
C THR A 71 2.44 -12.76 0.79
N TRP A 72 3.41 -13.66 0.63
CA TRP A 72 3.93 -14.48 1.72
C TRP A 72 4.55 -13.65 2.87
N VAL A 73 5.00 -12.42 2.59
CA VAL A 73 5.50 -11.48 3.61
C VAL A 73 4.40 -11.06 4.58
N CYS A 74 3.12 -11.16 4.21
CA CYS A 74 2.01 -10.88 5.13
C CYS A 74 1.88 -11.94 6.24
N LEU A 75 2.50 -13.12 6.10
CA LEU A 75 2.46 -14.22 7.08
C LEU A 75 1.03 -14.60 7.48
N SER A 76 0.10 -14.56 6.52
CA SER A 76 -1.34 -14.76 6.74
C SER A 76 -1.71 -16.25 6.81
N ASN A 77 -1.04 -17.09 6.03
CA ASN A 77 -1.21 -18.54 6.03
C ASN A 77 0.16 -19.21 6.08
N LYS A 78 0.41 -20.05 7.10
CA LYS A 78 1.70 -20.76 7.25
C LYS A 78 1.90 -21.82 6.17
N ASP A 79 0.81 -22.47 5.72
CA ASP A 79 0.88 -23.59 4.78
C ASP A 79 1.24 -23.15 3.36
N GLU A 80 1.03 -21.86 3.05
CA GLU A 80 1.39 -21.25 1.77
C GLU A 80 2.86 -20.79 1.70
N ILE A 81 3.58 -20.80 2.83
CA ILE A 81 4.96 -20.31 2.91
C ILE A 81 5.93 -21.47 2.64
N ASN A 82 6.29 -21.63 1.38
CA ASN A 82 7.28 -22.61 0.92
C ASN A 82 8.19 -22.00 -0.15
N TRP A 83 9.33 -22.65 -0.40
CA TRP A 83 10.36 -22.11 -1.30
C TRP A 83 9.85 -21.84 -2.72
N SER A 84 9.02 -22.74 -3.27
CA SER A 84 8.44 -22.56 -4.61
C SER A 84 7.56 -21.31 -4.71
N ASN A 85 6.86 -20.96 -3.64
CA ASN A 85 5.97 -19.80 -3.60
C ASN A 85 6.74 -18.49 -3.42
N ILE A 86 7.90 -18.50 -2.77
CA ILE A 86 8.69 -17.28 -2.58
C ILE A 86 9.66 -17.01 -3.74
N LYS A 87 10.08 -18.02 -4.49
CA LYS A 87 11.01 -17.86 -5.61
C LYS A 87 10.58 -16.79 -6.64
N PRO A 88 9.29 -16.64 -7.01
CA PRO A 88 8.85 -15.56 -7.88
C PRO A 88 9.18 -14.15 -7.35
N SER A 89 9.27 -13.95 -6.03
CA SER A 89 9.63 -12.64 -5.45
C SER A 89 11.05 -12.23 -5.78
N ILE A 90 11.97 -13.19 -5.89
CA ILE A 90 13.37 -12.96 -6.23
C ILE A 90 13.44 -12.39 -7.66
N SER A 91 12.77 -13.06 -8.60
CA SER A 91 12.68 -12.62 -10.00
C SER A 91 12.05 -11.23 -10.10
N PHE A 92 10.96 -10.99 -9.36
CA PHE A 92 10.29 -9.70 -9.34
C PHE A 92 11.21 -8.56 -8.88
N LEU A 93 11.91 -8.73 -7.75
CA LEU A 93 12.78 -7.71 -7.18
C LEU A 93 14.03 -7.46 -8.05
N LYS A 94 14.58 -8.51 -8.63
CA LYS A 94 15.74 -8.41 -9.53
C LYS A 94 15.39 -7.70 -10.83
N LEU A 95 14.27 -8.05 -11.46
CA LEU A 95 13.87 -7.51 -12.77
C LEU A 95 13.35 -6.07 -12.69
N ASN A 96 12.58 -5.74 -11.65
CA ASN A 96 11.89 -4.43 -11.58
C ASN A 96 12.65 -3.38 -10.76
N PHE A 97 13.48 -3.80 -9.79
CA PHE A 97 14.11 -2.87 -8.83
C PHE A 97 15.62 -3.02 -8.75
N ASN A 98 16.23 -3.89 -9.57
CA ASN A 98 17.68 -4.16 -9.58
C ASN A 98 18.24 -4.54 -8.19
N ILE A 99 17.44 -5.19 -7.35
CA ILE A 99 17.86 -5.64 -6.02
C ILE A 99 18.66 -6.93 -6.16
N THR A 100 19.92 -6.91 -5.72
CA THR A 100 20.80 -8.09 -5.73
C THR A 100 20.49 -9.01 -4.55
N LEU A 101 20.03 -10.22 -4.88
CA LEU A 101 19.75 -11.31 -3.94
C LEU A 101 20.62 -12.51 -4.32
N ASN A 102 21.37 -13.04 -3.36
CA ASN A 102 22.02 -14.34 -3.50
C ASN A 102 20.98 -15.42 -3.19
N GLU A 103 20.59 -16.20 -4.21
CA GLU A 103 19.54 -17.23 -4.08
C GLU A 103 19.94 -18.36 -3.12
N GLU A 104 21.22 -18.72 -3.07
CA GLU A 104 21.72 -19.78 -2.20
C GLU A 104 21.71 -19.34 -0.73
N GLU A 105 22.22 -18.14 -0.43
CA GLU A 105 22.13 -17.55 0.91
C GLU A 105 20.67 -17.38 1.35
N LEU A 106 19.81 -16.87 0.45
CA LEU A 106 18.40 -16.70 0.75
C LEU A 106 17.70 -18.05 1.02
N TYR A 107 18.07 -19.12 0.31
CA TYR A 107 17.51 -20.45 0.55
C TYR A 107 17.82 -20.96 1.96
N GLU A 108 19.07 -20.85 2.38
CA GLU A 108 19.49 -21.24 3.73
C GLU A 108 18.78 -20.41 4.82
N GLN A 109 18.74 -19.08 4.65
CA GLN A 109 18.01 -18.18 5.56
C GLN A 109 16.52 -18.51 5.60
N PHE A 110 15.92 -18.83 4.45
CA PHE A 110 14.51 -19.20 4.36
C PHE A 110 14.23 -20.52 5.08
N LYS A 111 15.13 -21.51 5.04
CA LYS A 111 14.94 -22.78 5.75
C LYS A 111 14.93 -22.61 7.25
N MET A 112 15.79 -21.75 7.79
CA MET A 112 15.74 -21.37 9.21
C MET A 112 14.42 -20.67 9.57
N PHE A 113 13.93 -19.80 8.69
CA PHE A 113 12.66 -19.11 8.86
C PHE A 113 11.47 -20.06 8.81
N GLU A 114 11.45 -20.99 7.87
CA GLU A 114 10.42 -22.03 7.74
C GLU A 114 10.35 -22.87 9.03
N GLN A 115 11.51 -23.27 9.57
CA GLN A 115 11.58 -24.01 10.84
C GLN A 115 11.05 -23.17 12.01
N PHE A 116 11.38 -21.88 12.05
CA PHE A 116 10.88 -20.97 13.08
C PHE A 116 9.35 -20.83 13.04
N LEU A 117 8.75 -20.74 11.84
CA LEU A 117 7.30 -20.62 11.66
C LEU A 117 6.53 -21.86 12.13
N ARG A 118 7.07 -23.07 11.88
CA ARG A 118 6.45 -24.34 12.30
C ARG A 118 6.27 -24.42 13.82
N ASN A 119 7.15 -23.77 14.58
CA ASN A 119 7.14 -23.79 16.04
C ASN A 119 6.25 -22.70 16.68
N LYS A 120 5.43 -21.98 15.90
CA LYS A 120 4.59 -20.88 16.41
C LYS A 120 3.18 -21.32 16.78
N THR A 121 2.69 -20.80 17.91
CA THR A 121 1.36 -21.02 18.47
C THR A 121 0.27 -20.25 17.71
N ASP A 122 -1.00 -20.53 18.01
CA ASP A 122 -2.16 -19.82 17.48
C ASP A 122 -2.20 -18.35 17.94
N GLU A 123 -1.75 -18.07 19.16
CA GLU A 123 -1.65 -16.70 19.68
C GLU A 123 -0.71 -15.82 18.83
N TRP A 124 0.36 -16.40 18.29
CA TRP A 124 1.26 -15.69 17.37
C TRP A 124 0.56 -15.32 16.06
N GLN A 125 -0.47 -16.07 15.63
CA GLN A 125 -1.20 -15.78 14.41
C GLN A 125 -2.07 -14.52 14.49
N CYS A 126 -2.53 -14.18 15.69
CA CYS A 126 -3.34 -12.98 15.95
C CYS A 126 -2.53 -11.67 15.88
N LYS A 127 -1.20 -11.74 15.83
CA LYS A 127 -0.33 -10.57 15.74
C LYS A 127 -0.33 -9.96 14.33
N THR A 128 -0.03 -8.67 14.27
CA THR A 128 0.19 -7.96 13.00
C THR A 128 1.42 -8.51 12.27
N SER A 129 1.50 -8.31 10.95
CA SER A 129 2.62 -8.80 10.13
C SER A 129 3.94 -8.17 10.58
N GLU A 130 3.92 -6.90 10.99
CA GLU A 130 5.04 -6.14 11.55
C GLU A 130 5.57 -6.80 12.83
N GLU A 131 4.69 -7.09 13.79
CA GLU A 131 5.06 -7.73 15.05
C GLU A 131 5.61 -9.14 14.82
N LYS A 132 5.06 -9.87 13.85
CA LYS A 132 5.53 -11.20 13.45
C LYS A 132 6.96 -11.12 12.92
N TRP A 133 7.27 -10.24 11.97
CA TRP A 133 8.62 -10.04 11.43
C TRP A 133 9.62 -9.54 12.47
N LEU A 134 9.22 -8.60 13.32
CA LEU A 134 10.05 -8.16 14.45
C LEU A 134 10.42 -9.33 15.37
N SER A 135 9.47 -10.22 15.67
CA SER A 135 9.74 -11.40 16.49
C SER A 135 10.70 -12.39 15.83
N ILE A 136 10.61 -12.54 14.50
CA ILE A 136 11.51 -13.40 13.70
C ILE A 136 12.93 -12.83 13.75
N PHE A 137 13.12 -11.58 13.33
CA PHE A 137 14.44 -10.97 13.25
C PHE A 137 15.10 -10.80 14.61
N LYS A 138 14.33 -10.52 15.66
CA LYS A 138 14.84 -10.51 17.03
C LYS A 138 15.40 -11.89 17.41
N SER A 139 14.65 -12.96 17.15
CA SER A 139 15.12 -14.32 17.44
C SER A 139 16.35 -14.70 16.61
N PHE A 140 16.40 -14.34 15.33
CA PHE A 140 17.56 -14.63 14.49
C PHE A 140 18.80 -13.89 14.98
N LYS A 141 18.65 -12.62 15.34
CA LYS A 141 19.70 -11.81 15.94
C LYS A 141 20.21 -12.39 17.26
N GLU A 142 19.32 -12.83 18.15
CA GLU A 142 19.69 -13.46 19.43
C GLU A 142 20.44 -14.78 19.24
N ASN A 143 20.14 -15.54 18.18
CA ASN A 143 20.78 -16.81 17.86
C ASN A 143 21.96 -16.68 16.87
N ASN A 144 22.40 -15.46 16.53
CA ASN A 144 23.45 -15.20 15.54
C ASN A 144 23.20 -15.85 14.16
N ILE A 145 21.94 -15.94 13.76
CA ILE A 145 21.53 -16.43 12.44
C ILE A 145 21.54 -15.23 11.50
N ASP A 146 22.15 -15.37 10.31
CA ASP A 146 22.06 -14.35 9.27
C ASP A 146 20.65 -14.30 8.67
N TYR A 147 20.16 -13.10 8.38
CA TYR A 147 18.87 -12.84 7.73
C TYR A 147 18.97 -11.71 6.72
N SER A 148 20.17 -11.38 6.27
CA SER A 148 20.45 -10.24 5.40
C SER A 148 19.67 -10.26 4.07
N MET A 149 19.50 -11.43 3.44
CA MET A 149 18.75 -11.54 2.18
C MET A 149 17.25 -11.55 2.43
N LEU A 150 16.80 -12.23 3.48
CA LEU A 150 15.40 -12.24 3.89
C LEU A 150 14.92 -10.83 4.24
N LEU A 151 15.76 -10.07 4.96
CA LEU A 151 15.48 -8.70 5.37
C LEU A 151 15.25 -7.78 4.17
N LYS A 152 16.08 -7.87 3.11
CA LYS A 152 15.90 -7.04 1.90
C LYS A 152 14.51 -7.19 1.28
N ILE A 153 13.99 -8.42 1.22
CA ILE A 153 12.66 -8.69 0.65
C ILE A 153 11.57 -8.09 1.54
N VAL A 154 11.70 -8.30 2.85
CA VAL A 154 10.74 -7.82 3.85
C VAL A 154 10.74 -6.29 3.89
N GLU A 155 11.90 -5.64 3.98
CA GLU A 155 12.05 -4.18 3.94
C GLU A 155 11.43 -3.58 2.68
N PHE A 156 11.68 -4.19 1.52
CA PHE A 156 11.06 -3.76 0.27
C PHE A 156 9.53 -3.83 0.36
N ALA A 157 8.98 -4.97 0.80
CA ALA A 157 7.54 -5.15 0.89
C ALA A 157 6.88 -4.16 1.86
N PHE A 158 7.52 -3.88 3.01
CA PHE A 158 7.03 -2.89 3.98
C PHE A 158 7.25 -1.43 3.55
N ALA A 159 8.11 -1.16 2.56
CA ALA A 159 8.24 0.16 1.95
C ALA A 159 7.08 0.47 0.99
N LEU A 160 6.31 -0.54 0.57
CA LEU A 160 5.14 -0.33 -0.27
C LEU A 160 4.00 0.31 0.55
N PRO A 161 3.42 1.42 0.10
CA PRO A 161 2.31 2.04 0.81
C PRO A 161 1.09 1.13 0.75
N GLY A 162 0.61 0.68 1.92
CA GLY A 162 -0.60 -0.14 2.03
C GLY A 162 -1.92 0.60 1.79
N SER A 163 -1.88 1.92 1.60
CA SER A 163 -3.05 2.74 1.24
C SER A 163 -2.64 4.01 0.52
N ASN A 164 -3.60 4.60 -0.20
CA ASN A 164 -3.46 5.92 -0.79
C ASN A 164 -3.56 7.05 0.24
N ALA A 165 -3.83 6.78 1.52
CA ALA A 165 -4.05 7.81 2.55
C ALA A 165 -2.85 8.76 2.71
N ALA A 166 -1.62 8.26 2.55
CA ALA A 166 -0.43 9.10 2.55
C ALA A 166 -0.41 10.09 1.38
N VAL A 167 -0.80 9.62 0.19
CA VAL A 167 -0.90 10.44 -1.03
C VAL A 167 -2.07 11.42 -0.93
N GLU A 168 -3.22 10.99 -0.41
CA GLU A 168 -4.38 11.86 -0.17
C GLU A 168 -4.05 12.99 0.83
N ARG A 169 -3.25 12.70 1.88
CA ARG A 169 -2.74 13.73 2.79
C ARG A 169 -1.89 14.75 2.04
N ILE A 170 -1.00 14.31 1.14
CA ILE A 170 -0.20 15.20 0.29
C ILE A 170 -1.11 16.05 -0.61
N PHE A 171 -2.14 15.47 -1.23
CA PHE A 171 -3.09 16.21 -2.07
C PHE A 171 -3.89 17.25 -1.28
N SER A 172 -4.35 16.90 -0.08
CA SER A 172 -5.01 17.85 0.83
C SER A 172 -4.08 19.01 1.19
N LEU A 173 -2.82 18.70 1.52
CA LEU A 173 -1.80 19.68 1.82
C LEU A 173 -1.48 20.57 0.61
N MET A 174 -1.43 19.99 -0.59
CA MET A 174 -1.23 20.69 -1.84
C MET A 174 -2.36 21.68 -2.10
N ASN A 175 -3.62 21.25 -1.92
CA ASN A 175 -4.79 22.12 -2.04
C ASN A 175 -4.79 23.26 -1.01
N SER A 176 -4.25 23.02 0.20
CA SER A 176 -4.08 24.08 1.21
C SER A 176 -2.98 25.09 0.86
N CYS A 177 -1.93 24.66 0.14
CA CYS A 177 -0.83 25.52 -0.28
C CYS A 177 -1.18 26.28 -1.57
N TRP A 178 -1.96 25.66 -2.46
CA TRP A 178 -2.38 26.15 -3.76
C TRP A 178 -3.84 26.66 -3.71
N THR A 179 -4.09 27.71 -2.92
CA THR A 179 -5.41 28.37 -2.90
C THR A 179 -5.50 29.48 -3.96
N LYS A 180 -6.71 29.90 -4.37
CA LYS A 180 -6.90 31.00 -5.34
C LYS A 180 -6.25 32.33 -4.90
N SER A 181 -6.05 32.55 -3.60
CA SER A 181 -5.33 33.72 -3.05
C SER A 181 -3.79 33.56 -3.01
N ARG A 182 -3.28 32.32 -3.14
CA ARG A 182 -1.85 31.96 -3.20
C ARG A 182 -1.43 31.39 -4.55
N GLY A 183 -2.29 31.49 -5.58
CA GLY A 183 -2.21 30.77 -6.86
C GLY A 183 -1.04 31.09 -7.78
N ASN A 184 0.03 31.71 -7.28
CA ASN A 184 1.22 32.11 -8.03
C ASN A 184 2.51 31.43 -7.52
N LEU A 185 2.43 30.43 -6.63
CA LEU A 185 3.63 29.67 -6.26
C LEU A 185 4.06 28.80 -7.44
N CYS A 186 5.34 28.86 -7.81
CA CYS A 186 5.87 27.96 -8.82
C CYS A 186 5.87 26.52 -8.28
N ILE A 187 5.81 25.55 -9.21
CA ILE A 187 5.75 24.11 -8.89
C ILE A 187 6.89 23.71 -7.93
N ASN A 188 8.11 24.18 -8.18
CA ASN A 188 9.27 23.88 -7.33
C ASN A 188 9.08 24.38 -5.88
N THR A 189 8.46 25.56 -5.69
CA THR A 189 8.18 26.07 -4.34
C THR A 189 7.08 25.27 -3.65
N VAL A 190 6.08 24.82 -4.40
CA VAL A 190 5.01 23.97 -3.86
C VAL A 190 5.56 22.61 -3.45
N GLU A 191 6.36 21.99 -4.30
CA GLU A 191 7.07 20.74 -4.00
C GLU A 191 7.94 20.87 -2.74
N ALA A 192 8.79 21.89 -2.68
CA ALA A 192 9.61 22.13 -1.48
C ALA A 192 8.76 22.36 -0.23
N THR A 193 7.66 23.11 -0.34
CA THR A 193 6.74 23.35 0.77
C THR A 193 6.08 22.05 1.24
N LEU A 194 5.65 21.20 0.30
CA LEU A 194 5.04 19.91 0.61
C LEU A 194 6.04 19.01 1.34
N VAL A 195 7.27 18.87 0.83
CA VAL A 195 8.33 18.07 1.46
C VAL A 195 8.60 18.54 2.89
N ILE A 196 8.74 19.85 3.10
CA ILE A 196 8.98 20.42 4.44
C ILE A 196 7.79 20.10 5.36
N LYS A 197 6.57 20.38 4.92
CA LYS A 197 5.38 20.18 5.73
C LYS A 197 5.11 18.71 6.04
N THR A 198 5.35 17.78 5.12
CA THR A 198 5.15 16.34 5.38
C THR A 198 6.21 15.77 6.31
N ASN A 199 7.47 16.15 6.14
CA ASN A 199 8.56 15.63 6.98
C ASN A 199 8.65 16.29 8.35
N LEU A 200 8.09 17.49 8.51
CA LEU A 200 8.13 18.28 9.75
C LEU A 200 6.76 18.49 10.38
N GLU A 201 5.70 17.81 9.90
CA GLU A 201 4.30 18.01 10.32
C GLU A 201 4.14 18.01 11.85
N ASN A 202 4.86 17.10 12.52
CA ASN A 202 4.79 16.91 13.97
C ASN A 202 5.98 17.50 14.74
N LYS A 203 6.79 18.36 14.10
CA LYS A 203 7.98 18.96 14.74
C LYS A 203 7.71 20.41 15.12
N PRO A 204 7.64 20.76 16.43
CA PRO A 204 7.50 22.14 16.84
C PRO A 204 8.74 22.96 16.45
N CYS A 205 8.54 24.25 16.17
CA CYS A 205 9.59 25.15 15.71
C CYS A 205 10.83 25.16 16.61
N GLN A 206 10.64 24.99 17.93
CA GLN A 206 11.75 24.91 18.88
C GLN A 206 12.63 23.69 18.65
N GLN A 207 12.05 22.50 18.49
CA GLN A 207 12.80 21.28 18.18
C GLN A 207 13.45 21.37 16.80
N PHE A 208 12.76 21.94 15.81
CA PHE A 208 13.35 22.19 14.51
C PHE A 208 14.58 23.10 14.61
N TYR A 209 14.49 24.20 15.35
CA TYR A 209 15.62 25.11 15.57
C TYR A 209 16.79 24.39 16.23
N GLU A 210 16.54 23.58 17.26
CA GLU A 210 17.57 22.81 17.94
C GLU A 210 18.26 21.79 17.01
N ASP A 211 17.49 21.09 16.19
CA ASP A 211 18.01 20.11 15.23
C ASP A 211 18.88 20.75 14.15
N ILE A 212 18.42 21.88 13.59
CA ILE A 212 19.15 22.63 12.57
C ILE A 212 20.41 23.27 13.16
N SER A 213 20.34 23.82 14.37
CA SER A 213 21.49 24.42 15.06
C SER A 213 22.60 23.41 15.35
N LYS A 214 22.24 22.14 15.59
CA LYS A 214 23.20 21.05 15.79
C LYS A 214 23.80 20.54 14.47
N ASN A 215 23.12 20.71 13.34
CA ASN A 215 23.58 20.24 12.03
C ASN A 215 24.46 21.30 11.32
N LYS A 216 25.74 21.36 11.73
CA LYS A 216 26.72 22.29 11.17
C LYS A 216 26.89 22.17 9.65
N ASP A 217 26.83 20.95 9.11
CA ASP A 217 27.00 20.73 7.66
C ASP A 217 25.85 21.31 6.84
N LEU A 218 24.62 21.24 7.35
CA LEU A 218 23.46 21.88 6.74
C LEU A 218 23.60 23.40 6.78
N LEU A 219 23.98 23.97 7.94
CA LEU A 219 24.18 25.41 8.09
C LEU A 219 25.26 25.94 7.15
N ILE A 220 26.39 25.23 7.02
CA ILE A 220 27.47 25.56 6.07
C ILE A 220 26.95 25.52 4.63
N ARG A 221 26.16 24.50 4.25
CA ARG A 221 25.58 24.38 2.90
C ARG A 221 24.60 25.51 2.58
N VAL A 222 23.76 25.89 3.54
CA VAL A 222 22.82 27.01 3.39
C VAL A 222 23.55 28.35 3.25
N HIS A 223 24.66 28.53 3.98
CA HIS A 223 25.44 29.77 3.95
C HIS A 223 26.27 29.94 2.67
N LYS A 224 26.69 28.83 2.04
CA LYS A 224 27.43 28.87 0.76
C LYS A 224 26.49 29.22 -0.40
N THR A 225 27.04 29.86 -1.43
CA THR A 225 26.35 30.18 -2.70
C THR A 225 25.81 28.95 -3.45
N ALA A 226 26.12 27.74 -2.96
CA ALA A 226 25.59 26.46 -3.43
C ALA A 226 24.04 26.39 -3.47
N LYS A 227 23.34 27.23 -2.70
CA LYS A 227 21.87 27.36 -2.78
C LYS A 227 21.34 27.85 -4.15
N TYR A 228 22.19 28.48 -4.98
CA TYR A 228 21.83 29.01 -6.29
C TYR A 228 22.51 28.26 -7.46
N SER A 229 23.32 27.24 -7.16
CA SER A 229 24.06 26.46 -8.17
C SER A 229 23.19 25.35 -8.77
N THR A 230 22.00 25.68 -9.30
CA THR A 230 21.27 24.74 -10.15
C THR A 230 21.92 24.76 -11.52
N THR A 231 22.84 23.83 -11.79
CA THR A 231 23.37 23.62 -13.13
C THR A 231 22.21 23.27 -14.06
N ASN A 232 21.98 24.10 -15.08
CA ASN A 232 21.09 23.80 -16.19
C ASN A 232 21.50 22.47 -16.85
N GLN A 233 20.80 21.39 -16.52
CA GLN A 233 20.72 20.20 -17.37
C GLN A 233 19.27 20.06 -17.83
N LYS A 234 18.82 21.02 -18.63
CA LYS A 234 17.63 20.92 -19.48
C LYS A 234 17.82 21.83 -20.69
N SER A 235 18.59 21.35 -21.65
CA SER A 235 18.49 21.73 -23.08
C SER A 235 19.60 21.01 -23.84
N GLU A 236 19.26 19.90 -24.50
CA GLU A 236 19.84 19.42 -25.77
C GLU A 236 19.38 17.97 -26.02
N THR A 237 18.10 17.78 -26.36
CA THR A 237 17.68 16.59 -27.13
C THR A 237 16.42 16.81 -27.98
N GLU A 238 16.08 18.06 -28.31
CA GLU A 238 15.00 18.37 -29.26
C GLU A 238 15.47 19.45 -30.26
N ALA A 239 16.49 19.13 -31.06
CA ALA A 239 16.85 19.89 -32.25
C ALA A 239 17.73 19.08 -33.21
N SER A 240 17.27 17.92 -33.66
CA SER A 240 17.82 17.26 -34.85
C SER A 240 16.83 16.24 -35.39
N GLY A 241 15.88 16.71 -36.20
CA GLY A 241 14.86 15.87 -36.83
C GLY A 241 13.91 16.65 -37.72
N SER A 242 14.41 17.56 -38.54
CA SER A 242 13.70 18.15 -39.68
C SER A 242 14.72 18.78 -40.63
N GLN A 243 14.55 18.55 -41.95
CA GLN A 243 15.49 18.69 -43.09
C GLN A 243 16.10 17.32 -43.41
N THR A 244 15.66 16.59 -44.43
CA THR A 244 15.02 16.92 -45.73
C THR A 244 14.17 15.75 -46.18
#